data_AF-A0A935XFQ9-F1
#
_entry.id   AF-A0A935XFQ9-F1
#
_cell.length_a   1.000
_cell.length_b   1.000
_cell.length_c   1.000
_cell.angle_alpha   90.00
_cell.angle_beta   90.00
_cell.angle_gamma   90.00
#
_symmetry.space_group_name_H-M   'P 1'
#
loop_
_entity.id
_entity.type
_entity.pdbx_description
1 polymer ?
#
loop_
_entity_poly.entity_id
_entity_poly.type
_entity_poly.pdbx_seq_one_letter_code
_entity_poly.pdbx_strand_id
1 'polypeptide(L)'
;MGTQGWFLSSRSASSIRGLRVAMWLCIVSGMLGVYFHVSGNREFELEMTPGAAGWALWREVMTGATPALAPGAMIQLGLVGLAWAYRHPALGRAPNAR
;
A
#
# COMPACT_ATOMS: atom_id res chain seq x y z
N MET A 1 -29.97 0.28 7.56
CA MET A 1 -29.06 -0.77 7.05
C MET A 1 -28.08 -1.13 8.15
N GLY A 2 -28.48 -2.09 8.99
CA GLY A 2 -27.84 -2.36 10.28
C GLY A 2 -26.70 -3.38 10.20
N THR A 3 -25.97 -3.45 11.30
CA THR A 3 -24.85 -4.36 11.63
C THR A 3 -24.97 -5.81 11.13
N GLN A 4 -26.17 -6.31 10.86
CA GLN A 4 -26.39 -7.65 10.30
C GLN A 4 -25.86 -7.84 8.87
N GLY A 5 -25.95 -6.81 8.00
CA GLY A 5 -25.38 -6.87 6.65
C GLY A 5 -23.84 -6.95 6.67
N TRP A 6 -23.23 -6.25 7.63
CA TRP A 6 -21.79 -6.31 7.91
C TRP A 6 -21.34 -7.71 8.37
N PHE A 7 -22.14 -8.38 9.21
CA PHE A 7 -21.86 -9.75 9.68
C PHE A 7 -21.97 -10.83 8.60
N LEU A 8 -22.73 -10.61 7.52
CA LEU A 8 -22.82 -11.55 6.41
C LEU A 8 -21.70 -11.33 5.38
N SER A 9 -21.32 -10.08 5.12
CA SER A 9 -20.18 -9.73 4.27
C SER A 9 -18.83 -10.19 4.86
N SER A 10 -18.67 -10.12 6.18
CA SER A 10 -17.46 -10.52 6.92
C SER A 10 -17.21 -12.03 6.99
N ARG A 11 -18.10 -12.88 6.46
CA ARG A 11 -17.99 -14.35 6.54
C ARG A 11 -17.42 -15.02 5.30
N SER A 12 -17.23 -14.30 4.19
CA SER A 12 -16.74 -14.91 2.96
C SER A 12 -15.22 -15.06 2.97
N ALA A 13 -14.75 -16.31 3.01
CA ALA A 13 -13.32 -16.64 2.87
C ALA A 13 -12.73 -16.03 1.58
N SER A 14 -13.51 -16.01 0.49
CA SER A 14 -13.13 -15.43 -0.79
C SER A 14 -12.92 -13.93 -0.71
N SER A 15 -13.75 -13.20 0.03
CA SER A 15 -13.59 -11.75 0.24
C SER A 15 -12.30 -11.45 1.01
N ILE A 16 -11.97 -12.23 2.03
CA ILE A 16 -10.71 -12.07 2.78
C ILE A 16 -9.50 -12.42 1.92
N ARG A 17 -9.57 -13.45 1.07
CA ARG A 17 -8.50 -13.76 0.10
C ARG A 17 -8.32 -12.62 -0.90
N GLY A 18 -9.41 -12.09 -1.44
CA GLY A 18 -9.40 -10.93 -2.33
C GLY A 18 -8.76 -9.71 -1.68
N LEU A 19 -9.13 -9.41 -0.43
CA LEU A 19 -8.49 -8.35 0.36
C LEU A 19 -6.99 -8.59 0.51
N ARG A 20 -6.56 -9.80 0.91
CA ARG A 20 -5.12 -10.11 1.07
C ARG A 20 -4.34 -9.91 -0.24
N VAL A 21 -4.90 -10.33 -1.36
CA VAL A 21 -4.30 -10.11 -2.68
C VAL A 21 -4.20 -8.61 -2.97
N ALA A 22 -5.27 -7.85 -2.77
CA ALA A 22 -5.27 -6.40 -2.98
C ALA A 22 -4.24 -5.69 -2.09
N MET A 23 -4.10 -6.09 -0.82
CA MET A 23 -3.12 -5.51 0.10
C MET A 23 -1.68 -5.83 -0.29
N TRP A 24 -1.40 -7.04 -0.77
CA TRP A 24 -0.09 -7.37 -1.35
C TRP A 24 0.20 -6.57 -2.60
N LEU A 25 -0.79 -6.37 -3.48
CA LEU A 25 -0.65 -5.50 -4.65
C LEU A 25 -0.34 -4.05 -4.23
N CYS A 26 -1.03 -3.51 -3.21
CA CYS A 26 -0.70 -2.19 -2.66
C CYS A 26 0.75 -2.09 -2.17
N ILE A 27 1.27 -3.13 -1.49
CA ILE A 27 2.66 -3.15 -1.02
C ILE A 27 3.63 -3.17 -2.21
N VAL A 28 3.45 -4.10 -3.15
CA VAL A 28 4.36 -4.25 -4.30
C VAL A 28 4.33 -3.00 -5.17
N SER A 29 3.14 -2.51 -5.52
CA SER A 29 2.99 -1.28 -6.30
C SER A 29 3.50 -0.06 -5.53
N GLY A 30 3.31 0.01 -4.22
CA GLY A 30 3.85 1.07 -3.39
C GLY A 30 5.37 1.07 -3.34
N MET A 31 6.02 -0.10 -3.23
CA MET A 31 7.48 -0.22 -3.30
C MET A 31 8.03 0.25 -4.65
N LEU A 32 7.41 -0.20 -5.75
CA LEU A 32 7.77 0.27 -7.10
C LEU A 32 7.53 1.77 -7.24
N GLY A 33 6.41 2.28 -6.71
CA GLY A 33 6.09 3.70 -6.73
C GLY A 33 7.11 4.55 -5.98
N VAL A 34 7.56 4.13 -4.78
CA VAL A 34 8.64 4.82 -4.05
C VAL A 34 9.90 4.89 -4.91
N TYR A 35 10.29 3.77 -5.54
CA TYR A 35 11.47 3.74 -6.40
C TYR A 35 11.35 4.72 -7.57
N PHE A 36 10.24 4.68 -8.32
CA PHE A 36 10.06 5.55 -9.48
C PHE A 36 9.93 7.04 -9.10
N HIS A 37 9.24 7.35 -8.00
CA HIS A 37 9.10 8.73 -7.51
C HIS A 37 10.44 9.31 -7.06
N VAL A 38 11.22 8.55 -6.30
CA VAL A 38 12.56 8.96 -5.85
C VAL A 38 13.50 9.12 -7.04
N SER A 39 13.52 8.15 -7.96
CA SER A 39 14.38 8.21 -9.15
C SER A 39 14.02 9.40 -10.03
N GLY A 40 12.73 9.61 -10.31
CA GLY A 40 12.25 10.69 -11.16
C GLY A 40 12.49 12.07 -10.55
N ASN A 41 12.19 12.27 -9.26
CA ASN A 41 12.48 13.56 -8.62
C ASN A 41 13.99 13.84 -8.55
N ARG A 42 14.82 12.80 -8.39
CA ARG A 42 16.28 12.97 -8.38
C ARG A 42 16.81 13.41 -9.75
N GLU A 43 16.34 12.77 -10.81
CA GLU A 43 16.71 13.13 -12.18
C GLU A 43 16.25 14.56 -12.49
N PHE A 44 14.98 14.87 -12.21
CA PHE A 44 14.42 16.21 -12.40
C PHE A 44 15.18 17.29 -11.63
N GLU A 45 15.48 17.08 -10.35
CA GLU A 45 16.18 18.08 -9.54
C GLU A 45 17.63 18.31 -10.03
N LEU A 46 18.32 17.26 -10.46
CA LEU A 46 19.69 17.38 -10.98
C LEU A 46 19.73 18.04 -12.37
N GLU A 47 18.66 17.90 -13.16
CA GLU A 47 18.48 18.64 -14.41
C GLU A 47 18.23 20.13 -14.17
N MET A 48 17.39 20.46 -13.18
CA MET A 48 17.03 21.85 -12.87
C MET A 48 18.14 22.59 -12.10
N THR A 49 18.79 21.90 -11.17
CA THR A 49 19.80 22.46 -10.27
C THR A 49 21.08 21.61 -10.30
N PRO A 50 21.92 21.73 -11.36
CA PRO A 50 23.17 21.00 -11.46
C PRO A 50 24.07 21.28 -10.24
N GLY A 51 24.39 20.23 -9.47
CA GLY A 51 25.21 20.33 -8.26
C GLY A 51 24.43 20.31 -6.94
N ALA A 52 23.09 20.24 -6.98
CA ALA A 52 22.30 19.96 -5.77
C ALA A 52 22.79 18.66 -5.09
N ALA A 53 23.00 18.73 -3.78
CA ALA A 53 23.56 17.62 -3.01
C ALA A 53 23.10 17.62 -1.55
N GLY A 54 23.41 16.52 -0.84
CA GLY A 54 23.18 16.39 0.59
C GLY A 54 21.70 16.50 0.97
N TRP A 55 21.43 17.20 2.07
CA TRP A 55 20.08 17.34 2.63
C TRP A 55 19.13 18.12 1.73
N ALA A 56 19.62 19.13 1.01
CA ALA A 56 18.81 19.93 0.11
C ALA A 56 18.25 19.07 -1.03
N LEU A 57 19.12 18.31 -1.70
CA LEU A 57 18.69 17.35 -2.72
C LEU A 57 17.76 16.28 -2.13
N TRP A 58 18.09 15.72 -0.96
CA TRP A 58 17.25 14.70 -0.34
C TRP A 58 15.82 15.20 -0.08
N ARG A 59 15.67 16.43 0.44
CA ARG A 59 14.36 17.02 0.67
C ARG A 59 13.59 17.12 -0.64
N GLU A 60 14.18 17.70 -1.69
CA GLU A 60 13.49 17.86 -2.98
C GLU A 60 13.16 16.52 -3.64
N VAL A 61 14.03 15.52 -3.50
CA VAL A 61 13.74 14.16 -3.99
C VAL A 61 12.52 13.56 -3.29
N MET A 62 12.35 13.81 -1.99
CA MET A 62 11.25 13.24 -1.21
C MET A 62 9.94 14.05 -1.35
N THR A 63 10.02 15.37 -1.52
CA THR A 63 8.87 16.29 -1.55
C THR A 63 8.57 16.89 -2.92
N GLY A 64 9.35 16.55 -3.95
CA GLY A 64 9.28 17.14 -5.29
C GLY A 64 8.02 16.78 -6.06
N ALA A 65 8.05 17.01 -7.37
CA ALA A 65 6.88 16.92 -8.26
C ALA A 65 6.11 15.59 -8.17
N THR A 66 6.81 14.49 -7.85
CA THR A 66 6.20 13.18 -7.56
C THR A 66 6.48 12.76 -6.11
N PRO A 67 5.69 13.21 -5.12
CA PRO A 67 6.01 12.96 -3.72
C PRO A 67 5.99 11.46 -3.37
N ALA A 68 6.95 11.00 -2.57
CA ALA A 68 7.01 9.61 -2.11
C ALA A 68 5.90 9.25 -1.09
N LEU A 69 5.12 10.24 -0.62
CA LEU A 69 4.06 10.06 0.37
C LEU A 69 2.92 9.15 -0.14
N ALA A 70 2.47 9.33 -1.38
CA ALA A 70 1.41 8.50 -1.96
C ALA A 70 1.79 7.01 -2.03
N PRO A 71 2.94 6.62 -2.62
CA PRO A 71 3.34 5.21 -2.62
C PRO A 71 3.68 4.70 -1.22
N GLY A 72 4.21 5.55 -0.32
CA GLY A 72 4.38 5.20 1.10
C GLY A 72 3.06 4.86 1.80
N ALA A 73 2.00 5.64 1.56
CA ALA A 73 0.66 5.37 2.09
C ALA A 73 0.07 4.07 1.55
N MET A 74 0.35 3.69 0.29
CA MET A 74 -0.06 2.39 -0.26
C MET A 74 0.60 1.23 0.49
N ILE A 75 1.89 1.33 0.79
CA ILE A 75 2.61 0.33 1.59
C ILE A 75 1.96 0.23 2.98
N GLN A 76 1.75 1.37 3.65
CA GLN A 76 1.12 1.41 4.98
C GLN A 76 -0.28 0.78 4.97
N LEU A 77 -1.11 1.13 3.98
CA LEU A 77 -2.45 0.57 3.81
C LEU A 77 -2.40 -0.95 3.64
N GLY A 78 -1.51 -1.45 2.77
CA GLY A 78 -1.34 -2.87 2.57
C GLY A 78 -0.90 -3.62 3.83
N LEU A 79 0.04 -3.06 4.59
CA LEU A 79 0.49 -3.65 5.86
C LEU A 79 -0.63 -3.70 6.90
N VAL A 80 -1.36 -2.61 7.08
CA VAL A 80 -2.51 -2.55 8.02
C VAL A 80 -3.61 -3.53 7.60
N GLY A 81 -3.92 -3.61 6.30
CA GLY A 81 -4.93 -4.53 5.80
C GLY A 81 -4.53 -6.01 5.94
N LEU A 82 -3.25 -6.35 5.74
CA LEU A 82 -2.74 -7.71 6.00
C LEU A 82 -2.73 -8.04 7.50
N ALA A 83 -2.37 -7.09 8.36
CA ALA A 83 -2.44 -7.26 9.81
C ALA A 83 -3.88 -7.51 10.27
N TRP A 84 -4.85 -6.77 9.73
CA TRP A 84 -6.27 -7.00 9.99
C TRP A 84 -6.76 -8.36 9.49
N ALA A 85 -6.30 -8.81 8.32
CA ALA A 85 -6.66 -10.11 7.76
C ALA A 85 -5.87 -11.29 8.37
N TYR A 86 -4.95 -11.04 9.29
CA TYR A 86 -4.09 -12.06 9.88
C TYR A 86 -4.91 -13.04 10.73
N ARG A 87 -4.81 -14.35 10.43
CA ARG A 87 -5.59 -15.42 11.08
C ARG A 87 -7.10 -15.16 11.12
N HIS A 88 -7.63 -14.45 10.12
CA HIS A 88 -9.04 -14.08 10.10
C HIS A 88 -9.96 -15.33 10.17
N PRO A 89 -10.96 -15.39 11.07
CA PRO A 89 -11.76 -16.60 11.32
C PRO A 89 -12.46 -17.18 10.08
N ALA A 90 -12.80 -16.33 9.10
CA ALA A 90 -13.41 -16.75 7.84
C ALA A 90 -12.48 -17.63 6.97
N LEU A 91 -11.16 -17.65 7.21
CA LEU A 91 -10.20 -18.50 6.50
C LEU A 91 -9.99 -19.86 7.18
N GLY A 92 -10.30 -19.98 8.48
CA GLY A 92 -10.11 -21.20 9.27
C GLY A 92 -11.35 -22.09 9.38
N ARG A 93 -12.51 -21.59 8.94
CA ARG A 93 -13.75 -22.39 8.88
C ARG A 93 -13.67 -23.31 7.66
N ALA A 94 -13.46 -24.61 7.89
CA ALA A 94 -13.61 -25.60 6.84
C ALA A 94 -15.03 -25.48 6.24
N PRO A 95 -15.19 -25.61 4.90
CA PRO A 95 -16.49 -25.55 4.26
C PRO A 95 -17.28 -26.83 4.52
N ASN A 96 -17.77 -27.05 5.75
CA ASN A 96 -18.67 -28.14 6.09
C ASN A 96 -19.75 -27.65 7.07
N ALA A 97 -20.94 -27.36 6.55
CA ALA A 97 -22.24 -27.58 7.20
C ALA A 97 -23.37 -27.13 6.26
N ARG A 98 -23.68 -27.95 5.26
CA ARG A 98 -25.02 -28.37 4.80
C ARG A 98 -24.87 -29.21 3.55
#